data_AF-A0A8T3S897-F1
#
_entry.id   AF-A0A8T3S897-F1
#
_cell.length_a   1.000
_cell.length_b   1.000
_cell.length_c   1.000
_cell.angle_alpha   90.00
_cell.angle_beta   90.00
_cell.angle_gamma   90.00
#
_symmetry.space_group_name_H-M   'P 1'
#
loop_
_entity.id
_entity.type
_entity.pdbx_description
1 polymer ?
#
loop_
_entity_poly.entity_id
_entity_poly.type
_entity_poly.pdbx_seq_one_letter_code
_entity_poly.pdbx_strand_id
1 'polypeptide(L)'
;MGNNGMVRSVAAIVGIVLVAAGLLGFIGNPIVGPGPNNNGTDVLLAANSVHNIVHLATGALALYIAFGLSGTQQANAFLGFGILYVVIFVAVLFSPTLLGLFDPIEANVPIHVLHAGLAAVGLGVGYMARGSTSSVVTR
;
A
#
# COMPACT_ATOMS: atom_id res chain seq x y z
N MET A 1 -22.09 10.13 1.54
CA MET A 1 -21.46 9.08 2.37
C MET A 1 -20.85 9.76 3.58
N GLY A 2 -21.16 9.33 4.81
CA GLY A 2 -20.47 9.87 5.99
C GLY A 2 -18.97 9.51 5.93
N ASN A 3 -18.11 10.33 6.53
CA ASN A 3 -16.65 10.22 6.40
C ASN A 3 -16.09 8.86 6.89
N ASN A 4 -16.80 8.18 7.78
CA ASN A 4 -16.46 6.82 8.21
C ASN A 4 -16.61 5.77 7.10
N GLY A 5 -17.54 5.96 6.16
CA GLY A 5 -17.70 5.06 5.01
C GLY A 5 -16.59 5.24 3.97
N MET A 6 -16.03 6.44 3.85
CA MET A 6 -14.98 6.75 2.88
C MET A 6 -13.68 6.01 3.21
N VAL A 7 -13.22 6.09 4.47
CA VAL A 7 -11.97 5.40 4.90
C VAL A 7 -12.12 3.90 4.68
N ARG A 8 -13.25 3.31 5.10
CA ARG A 8 -13.52 1.88 4.89
C ARG A 8 -13.42 1.48 3.43
N SER A 9 -14.10 2.18 2.52
CA SER A 9 -14.10 1.85 1.10
C SER A 9 -12.72 1.98 0.48
N VAL A 10 -12.01 3.08 0.77
CA VAL A 10 -10.67 3.33 0.22
C VAL A 10 -9.66 2.33 0.77
N ALA A 11 -9.66 2.08 2.08
CA ALA A 11 -8.79 1.10 2.71
C ALA A 11 -9.06 -0.32 2.18
N ALA A 12 -10.33 -0.67 1.91
CA ALA A 12 -10.69 -1.94 1.30
C ALA A 12 -10.11 -2.06 -0.12
N ILE A 13 -10.27 -1.03 -0.96
CA ILE A 13 -9.72 -1.03 -2.33
C ILE A 13 -8.20 -1.17 -2.30
N VAL A 14 -7.51 -0.36 -1.49
CA VAL A 14 -6.06 -0.42 -1.30
C VAL A 14 -5.62 -1.81 -0.86
N GLY A 15 -6.30 -2.37 0.14
CA GLY A 15 -6.01 -3.70 0.66
C GLY A 15 -6.18 -4.80 -0.39
N ILE A 16 -7.29 -4.77 -1.14
CA ILE A 16 -7.53 -5.73 -2.23
C ILE A 16 -6.45 -5.64 -3.31
N VAL A 17 -6.10 -4.42 -3.75
CA VAL A 17 -5.08 -4.22 -4.78
C VAL A 17 -3.71 -4.72 -4.33
N LEU A 18 -3.30 -4.43 -3.10
CA LEU A 18 -2.02 -4.90 -2.56
C LEU A 18 -1.98 -6.41 -2.35
N VAL A 19 -3.06 -7.00 -1.84
CA VAL A 19 -3.16 -8.47 -1.72
C VAL A 19 -3.11 -9.11 -3.10
N ALA A 20 -3.87 -8.59 -4.08
CA ALA A 20 -3.86 -9.09 -5.44
C ALA A 20 -2.46 -8.98 -6.08
N ALA A 21 -1.79 -7.84 -5.94
CA ALA A 21 -0.42 -7.66 -6.44
C ALA A 21 0.55 -8.65 -5.78
N GLY A 22 0.50 -8.79 -4.45
CA GLY A 22 1.33 -9.74 -3.71
C GLY A 22 1.09 -11.20 -4.12
N LEU A 23 -0.16 -11.61 -4.35
CA LEU A 23 -0.49 -12.96 -4.82
C LEU A 23 -0.03 -13.18 -6.27
N LEU A 24 -0.30 -12.21 -7.15
CA LEU A 24 0.09 -12.29 -8.57
C LEU A 24 1.61 -12.38 -8.72
N GLY A 25 2.39 -11.71 -7.87
CA GLY A 25 3.86 -11.77 -7.91
C GLY A 25 4.47 -13.16 -7.70
N PHE A 26 3.69 -14.15 -7.25
CA PHE A 26 4.11 -15.56 -7.15
C PHE A 26 3.73 -16.43 -8.35
N ILE A 27 3.00 -15.87 -9.32
CA ILE A 27 2.50 -16.57 -10.50
C ILE A 27 3.06 -15.87 -11.74
N GLY A 28 3.53 -16.61 -12.74
CA GLY A 28 4.08 -16.00 -13.96
C GLY A 28 3.04 -15.16 -14.71
N ASN A 29 3.24 -13.83 -14.77
CA ASN A 29 2.34 -12.88 -15.44
C ASN A 29 3.11 -11.59 -15.81
N PRO A 30 2.59 -10.72 -16.71
CA PRO A 30 3.27 -9.48 -17.13
C PRO A 30 3.06 -8.29 -16.17
N ILE A 31 2.25 -8.43 -15.12
CA ILE A 31 1.86 -7.34 -14.22
C ILE A 31 2.81 -7.25 -13.02
N VAL A 32 3.02 -8.36 -12.29
CA VAL A 32 3.86 -8.37 -11.07
C VAL A 32 4.77 -9.57 -11.07
N GLY A 33 6.05 -9.37 -10.74
CA GLY A 33 7.00 -10.47 -10.57
C GLY A 33 8.46 -10.02 -10.57
N PRO A 34 9.40 -10.96 -10.50
CA PRO A 34 10.80 -10.66 -10.74
C PRO A 34 10.96 -10.23 -12.21
N GLY A 35 11.44 -9.00 -12.45
CA GLY A 35 11.71 -8.47 -13.79
C GLY A 35 12.71 -9.30 -14.58
N PRO A 36 12.98 -8.92 -15.84
CA PRO A 36 12.92 -9.82 -17.00
C PRO A 36 12.89 -11.29 -16.59
N ASN A 37 11.66 -11.80 -16.55
CA ASN A 37 11.33 -13.20 -16.42
C ASN A 37 12.25 -14.07 -17.31
N ASN A 38 12.29 -15.37 -17.01
CA ASN A 38 12.98 -16.41 -17.79
C ASN A 38 12.58 -16.48 -19.30
N ASN A 39 11.75 -15.54 -19.79
CA ASN A 39 11.17 -15.40 -21.12
C ASN A 39 11.38 -14.00 -21.78
N GLY A 40 12.10 -13.05 -21.15
CA GLY A 40 12.55 -11.80 -21.80
C GLY A 40 11.54 -10.64 -21.92
N THR A 41 10.45 -10.61 -21.13
CA THR A 41 9.51 -9.47 -21.07
C THR A 41 9.56 -8.74 -19.74
N ASP A 42 9.57 -7.40 -19.79
CA ASP A 42 9.53 -6.52 -18.63
C ASP A 42 8.17 -6.63 -17.92
N VAL A 43 8.19 -6.78 -16.60
CA VAL A 43 7.00 -6.76 -15.74
C VAL A 43 6.66 -5.33 -15.33
N LEU A 44 5.38 -5.02 -15.17
CA LEU A 44 4.95 -3.68 -14.77
C LEU A 44 5.41 -3.33 -13.34
N LEU A 45 5.22 -4.23 -12.38
CA LEU A 45 5.59 -4.09 -10.98
C LEU A 45 6.72 -5.09 -10.65
N ALA A 46 7.95 -4.60 -10.63
CA ALA A 46 9.12 -5.43 -10.33
C ALA A 46 9.23 -5.73 -8.83
N ALA A 47 9.10 -7.00 -8.46
CA ALA A 47 9.09 -7.45 -7.08
C ALA A 47 9.61 -8.89 -6.93
N ASN A 48 10.54 -9.12 -5.99
CA ASN A 48 10.92 -10.47 -5.58
C ASN A 48 9.89 -11.06 -4.59
N SER A 49 10.11 -12.31 -4.16
CA SER A 49 9.23 -12.97 -3.20
C SER A 49 9.07 -12.21 -1.88
N VAL A 50 10.13 -11.59 -1.37
CA VAL A 50 10.08 -10.81 -0.12
C VAL A 50 9.24 -9.55 -0.29
N HIS A 51 9.41 -8.82 -1.39
CA HIS A 51 8.61 -7.64 -1.72
C HIS A 51 7.11 -8.02 -1.86
N ASN A 52 6.81 -9.16 -2.50
CA ASN A 52 5.44 -9.66 -2.59
C ASN A 52 4.84 -9.99 -1.21
N ILE A 53 5.62 -10.58 -0.30
CA ILE A 53 5.19 -10.80 1.10
C ILE A 53 4.89 -9.46 1.79
N VAL A 54 5.73 -8.44 1.58
CA VAL A 54 5.48 -7.10 2.13
C VAL A 54 4.16 -6.54 1.60
N HIS A 55 3.88 -6.65 0.28
CA HIS A 55 2.59 -6.25 -0.28
C HIS A 55 1.42 -7.00 0.34
N LEU A 56 1.52 -8.32 0.52
CA LEU A 56 0.49 -9.11 1.21
C LEU A 56 0.26 -8.63 2.65
N ALA A 57 1.33 -8.41 3.42
CA ALA A 57 1.24 -7.96 4.81
C ALA A 57 0.61 -6.57 4.92
N THR A 58 1.05 -5.61 4.10
CA THR A 58 0.48 -4.26 4.08
C THR A 58 -0.96 -4.25 3.52
N GLY A 59 -1.26 -5.12 2.56
CA GLY A 59 -2.62 -5.28 2.03
C GLY A 59 -3.57 -5.84 3.08
N ALA A 60 -3.16 -6.87 3.81
CA ALA A 60 -3.91 -7.42 4.94
C ALA A 60 -4.11 -6.37 6.05
N LEU A 61 -3.10 -5.55 6.34
CA LEU A 61 -3.23 -4.43 7.28
C LEU A 61 -4.29 -3.42 6.81
N ALA A 62 -4.30 -3.03 5.53
CA ALA A 62 -5.31 -2.12 4.99
C ALA A 62 -6.73 -2.73 5.04
N LEU A 63 -6.87 -4.03 4.76
CA LEU A 63 -8.16 -4.74 4.93
C LEU A 63 -8.60 -4.79 6.39
N TYR A 64 -7.67 -5.02 7.32
CA TYR A 64 -7.96 -4.94 8.75
C TYR A 64 -8.40 -3.55 9.17
N ILE A 65 -7.77 -2.49 8.66
CA ILE A 65 -8.24 -1.10 8.88
C ILE A 65 -9.66 -0.91 8.34
N ALA A 66 -9.95 -1.45 7.15
CA ALA A 66 -11.26 -1.31 6.52
C ALA A 66 -12.40 -2.02 7.28
N PHE A 67 -12.15 -3.24 7.75
CA PHE A 67 -13.20 -4.13 8.27
C PHE A 67 -13.10 -4.45 9.76
N GLY A 68 -11.92 -4.29 10.36
CA GLY A 68 -11.67 -4.55 11.77
C GLY A 68 -11.70 -3.31 12.67
N LEU A 69 -11.60 -2.10 12.10
CA LEU A 69 -11.62 -0.84 12.84
C LEU A 69 -12.82 0.03 12.46
N SER A 70 -13.15 0.99 13.33
CA SER A 70 -14.21 1.99 13.06
C SER A 70 -13.94 3.34 13.71
N GLY A 71 -14.68 4.37 13.28
CA GLY A 71 -14.63 5.71 13.85
C GLY A 71 -13.23 6.33 13.84
N THR A 72 -12.87 7.00 14.94
CA THR A 72 -11.57 7.69 15.08
C THR A 72 -10.38 6.73 14.92
N GLN A 73 -10.51 5.49 15.41
CA GLN A 73 -9.44 4.50 15.33
C GLN A 73 -9.15 4.14 13.87
N GLN A 74 -10.19 3.93 13.06
CA GLN A 74 -10.03 3.66 11.63
C GLN A 74 -9.39 4.84 10.89
N ALA A 75 -9.82 6.07 11.16
CA ALA A 75 -9.24 7.26 10.55
C ALA A 75 -7.75 7.43 10.91
N ASN A 76 -7.41 7.30 12.19
CA ASN A 76 -6.02 7.39 12.66
C ASN A 76 -5.15 6.26 12.11
N ALA A 77 -5.68 5.04 12.04
CA ALA A 77 -4.95 3.90 11.50
C ALA A 77 -4.67 4.06 10.01
N PHE A 78 -5.63 4.57 9.23
CA PHE A 78 -5.41 4.82 7.81
C PHE A 78 -4.46 6.00 7.55
N LEU A 79 -4.48 7.03 8.41
CA LEU A 79 -3.46 8.07 8.40
C LEU A 79 -2.07 7.49 8.71
N GLY A 80 -1.96 6.61 9.71
CA GLY A 80 -0.73 5.88 10.04
C GLY A 80 -0.25 4.99 8.89
N PHE A 81 -1.16 4.35 8.17
CA PHE A 81 -0.84 3.60 6.95
C PHE A 81 -0.24 4.51 5.86
N GLY A 82 -0.78 5.71 5.67
CA GLY A 82 -0.19 6.72 4.77
C GLY A 82 1.24 7.09 5.17
N ILE A 83 1.49 7.32 6.47
CA ILE A 83 2.84 7.59 7.00
C ILE A 83 3.78 6.42 6.76
N LEU A 84 3.32 5.18 7.01
CA LEU A 84 4.09 3.97 6.72
C LEU A 84 4.53 3.93 5.25
N TYR A 85 3.62 4.27 4.33
CA TYR A 85 3.95 4.29 2.90
C TYR A 85 4.87 5.44 2.49
N VAL A 86 4.87 6.58 3.19
CA VAL A 86 5.92 7.60 3.02
C VAL A 86 7.27 7.00 3.39
N VAL A 87 7.37 6.33 4.55
CA VAL A 87 8.63 5.73 5.00
C VAL A 87 9.10 4.67 4.00
N ILE A 88 8.22 3.78 3.57
CA ILE A 88 8.56 2.76 2.56
C ILE A 88 9.01 3.42 1.26
N PHE A 89 8.22 4.38 0.72
CA PHE A 89 8.55 5.11 -0.51
C PHE A 89 9.93 5.75 -0.44
N VAL A 90 10.21 6.49 0.63
CA VAL A 90 11.49 7.17 0.83
C VAL A 90 12.62 6.15 0.95
N ALA A 91 12.43 5.08 1.74
CA ALA A 91 13.44 4.04 1.90
C ALA A 91 13.80 3.37 0.57
N VAL A 92 12.79 2.98 -0.23
CA VAL A 92 13.05 2.36 -1.54
C VAL A 92 13.58 3.35 -2.57
N LEU A 93 13.28 4.65 -2.45
CA LEU A 93 13.83 5.68 -3.33
C LEU A 93 15.36 5.84 -3.15
N PHE A 94 15.85 5.72 -1.92
CA PHE A 94 17.29 5.76 -1.63
C PHE A 94 17.98 4.41 -1.77
N SER A 95 17.24 3.31 -1.60
CA SER A 95 17.74 1.95 -1.76
C SER A 95 16.69 1.12 -2.50
N PRO A 96 16.75 1.04 -3.84
CA PRO A 96 15.74 0.34 -4.65
C PRO A 96 15.57 -1.14 -4.30
N THR A 97 16.58 -1.77 -3.70
CA THR A 97 16.49 -3.13 -3.17
C THR A 97 16.23 -3.21 -1.66
N LEU A 98 15.91 -2.09 -1.02
CA LEU A 98 15.67 -1.95 0.42
C LEU A 98 16.78 -2.61 1.27
N LEU A 99 18.00 -2.09 1.15
CA LEU A 99 19.20 -2.59 1.83
C LEU A 99 19.51 -4.07 1.53
N GLY A 100 19.18 -4.52 0.32
CA GLY A 100 19.40 -5.90 -0.14
C GLY A 100 18.24 -6.86 0.11
N LEU A 101 17.18 -6.45 0.82
CA LEU A 101 16.02 -7.32 1.07
C LEU A 101 15.27 -7.72 -0.21
N PHE A 102 15.28 -6.86 -1.22
CA PHE A 102 14.61 -7.10 -2.49
C PHE A 102 15.56 -7.60 -3.58
N ASP A 103 16.85 -7.84 -3.27
CA ASP A 103 17.81 -8.35 -4.24
C ASP A 103 17.29 -9.67 -4.89
N PRO A 104 17.58 -9.90 -6.19
CA PRO A 104 18.23 -8.99 -7.13
C PRO A 104 17.25 -8.02 -7.85
N ILE A 105 16.02 -7.87 -7.35
CA ILE A 105 14.94 -7.15 -8.04
C ILE A 105 14.74 -5.76 -7.42
N GLU A 106 15.16 -4.75 -8.15
CA GLU A 106 14.96 -3.35 -7.78
C GLU A 106 13.50 -2.93 -7.93
N ALA A 107 13.04 -2.09 -6.99
CA ALA A 107 11.81 -1.33 -7.14
C ALA A 107 11.89 -0.45 -8.40
N ASN A 108 11.08 -0.76 -9.41
CA ASN A 108 11.03 0.01 -10.64
C ASN A 108 10.16 1.29 -10.51
N VAL A 109 10.16 2.12 -11.54
CA VAL A 109 9.39 3.39 -11.53
C VAL A 109 7.91 3.20 -11.21
N PRO A 110 7.17 2.24 -11.82
CA PRO A 110 5.78 1.96 -11.44
C PRO A 110 5.60 1.61 -9.96
N ILE A 111 6.52 0.85 -9.37
CA ILE A 111 6.51 0.56 -7.92
C ILE A 111 6.66 1.86 -7.11
N HIS A 112 7.58 2.77 -7.49
CA HIS A 112 7.71 4.06 -6.81
C HIS A 112 6.43 4.90 -6.88
N VAL A 113 5.77 4.93 -8.05
CA VAL A 113 4.49 5.62 -8.24
C VAL A 113 3.39 5.00 -7.37
N LEU A 114 3.32 3.66 -7.30
CA LEU A 114 2.37 2.97 -6.45
C LEU A 114 2.57 3.36 -4.97
N HIS A 115 3.81 3.31 -4.47
CA HIS A 115 4.11 3.67 -3.09
C HIS A 115 3.79 5.12 -2.76
N ALA A 116 4.16 6.06 -3.65
CA ALA A 116 3.83 7.47 -3.50
C ALA A 116 2.31 7.71 -3.53
N GLY A 117 1.59 7.03 -4.42
CA GLY A 117 0.12 7.11 -4.50
C GLY A 117 -0.55 6.61 -3.22
N LEU A 118 -0.09 5.47 -2.68
CA LEU A 118 -0.60 4.92 -1.42
C LEU A 118 -0.30 5.84 -0.23
N ALA A 119 0.88 6.44 -0.19
CA ALA A 119 1.24 7.46 0.81
C ALA A 119 0.28 8.66 0.74
N ALA A 120 0.09 9.24 -0.45
CA ALA A 120 -0.77 10.40 -0.66
C ALA A 120 -2.24 10.10 -0.31
N VAL A 121 -2.77 8.96 -0.75
CA VAL A 121 -4.15 8.55 -0.46
C VAL A 121 -4.35 8.29 1.03
N GLY A 122 -3.44 7.55 1.68
CA GLY A 122 -3.52 7.26 3.11
C GLY A 122 -3.47 8.53 3.96
N LEU A 123 -2.51 9.42 3.67
CA LEU A 123 -2.38 10.71 4.37
C LEU A 123 -3.61 11.60 4.16
N GLY A 124 -4.03 11.80 2.91
CA GLY A 124 -5.14 12.69 2.57
C GLY A 124 -6.46 12.21 3.18
N VAL A 125 -6.86 10.97 2.89
CA VAL A 125 -8.13 10.41 3.35
C VAL A 125 -8.12 10.25 4.87
N GLY A 126 -7.03 9.77 5.46
CA GLY A 126 -6.90 9.63 6.91
C GLY A 126 -7.01 10.96 7.64
N TYR A 127 -6.31 12.00 7.15
CA TYR A 127 -6.35 13.35 7.75
C TYR A 127 -7.74 13.98 7.67
N MET A 128 -8.39 13.92 6.50
CA MET A 128 -9.74 14.45 6.29
C MET A 128 -10.77 13.77 7.21
N ALA A 129 -10.70 12.43 7.33
CA ALA A 129 -11.59 11.68 8.19
C ALA A 129 -11.38 12.02 9.67
N ARG A 130 -10.12 12.15 10.11
CA ARG A 130 -9.77 12.51 11.50
C ARG A 130 -10.35 13.86 11.91
N GLY A 131 -10.19 14.90 11.10
CA GLY A 131 -10.74 16.24 11.41
C GLY A 131 -12.26 16.26 11.51
N SER A 132 -12.93 15.36 10.80
CA SER A 132 -14.38 15.27 10.78
C SER A 132 -14.93 14.59 12.03
N THR A 133 -14.26 13.55 12.54
CA THR A 133 -14.66 12.90 13.78
C THR A 133 -14.54 13.83 14.99
N SER A 134 -13.50 14.68 15.04
CA SER A 134 -13.34 15.67 16.10
C SER A 134 -14.50 16.68 16.16
N SER A 135 -15.02 17.10 15.01
CA SER A 135 -16.11 18.08 14.93
C SER A 135 -17.46 17.57 15.44
N VAL A 136 -17.69 16.26 15.42
CA VAL A 136 -18.90 15.60 15.93
C VAL A 136 -18.87 15.47 17.45
N VAL A 137 -17.69 15.25 18.05
CA VAL A 137 -17.55 15.09 19.51
C VAL A 137 -17.72 16.43 20.25
N THR A 138 -17.40 17.54 19.61
CA THR A 138 -17.50 18.89 20.20
C THR A 138 -18.86 19.56 20.00
N ARG A 139 -19.86 18.87 19.42
CA ARG A 139 -21.24 19.34 19.26
C ARG A 139 -22.16 18.52 20.14
#